data_AF-A0A850MEJ2-F1
#
_entry.id   AF-A0A850MEJ2-F1
#
_cell.length_a   1.000
_cell.length_b   1.000
_cell.length_c   1.000
_cell.angle_alpha   90.00
_cell.angle_beta   90.00
_cell.angle_gamma   90.00
#
_symmetry.space_group_name_H-M   'P 1'
#
loop_
_entity.id
_entity.type
_entity.pdbx_description
1 polymer ?
#
loop_
_entity_poly.entity_id
_entity_poly.type
_entity_poly.pdbx_seq_one_letter_code
_entity_poly.pdbx_strand_id
1 'polypeptide(L)'
;MMELTERQLNLLIAFPIFIAIAIILGLLILRRDPKYWGNRLFFLSFTFNGLALLFNLFYLFSQVKAQVITLNIISILMINIATISMVLAILVLYRGENAVIGSKTTLYFLIAVIIVLTIHVLLPGGVSTRTTVSVPPEIVPLWGLHFGIYQMVFSEVMFIAVYYISIKLYKELSDEMKRKFKRFLFGGVFINLTLLSVSIDNMYIFANYEIIGGLLNLGALIGVILIYYGIVRK
;
A
#
# COMPACT_ATOMS: atom_id res chain seq x y z
N MET A 1 27.64 -13.20 14.60
CA MET A 1 26.44 -12.43 14.97
C MET A 1 26.31 -11.32 13.94
N MET A 2 25.19 -11.20 13.24
CA MET A 2 25.02 -10.15 12.21
C MET A 2 24.74 -8.84 12.95
N GLU A 3 25.63 -7.85 12.83
CA GLU A 3 25.34 -6.51 13.34
C GLU A 3 24.23 -5.89 12.49
N LEU A 4 23.23 -5.29 13.14
CA LEU A 4 22.16 -4.59 12.46
C LEU A 4 22.53 -3.12 12.33
N THR A 5 22.20 -2.49 11.19
CA THR A 5 22.31 -1.04 11.06
C THR A 5 21.26 -0.34 11.93
N GLU A 6 21.49 0.93 12.28
CA GLU A 6 20.51 1.75 13.01
C GLU A 6 19.18 1.84 12.22
N ARG A 7 19.27 1.94 10.89
CA ARG A 7 18.13 1.87 9.99
C ARG A 7 17.36 0.56 10.15
N GLN A 8 18.04 -0.58 10.12
CA GLN A 8 17.42 -1.89 10.30
C GLN A 8 16.75 -2.04 11.67
N LEU A 9 17.37 -1.53 12.72
CA LEU A 9 16.81 -1.54 14.07
C LEU A 9 15.53 -0.70 14.16
N ASN A 10 15.55 0.51 13.60
CA ASN A 10 14.38 1.39 13.57
C ASN A 10 13.22 0.78 12.78
N LEU A 11 13.51 0.17 11.63
CA LEU A 11 12.50 -0.49 10.80
C LEU A 11 11.97 -1.78 11.45
N LEU A 12 12.80 -2.51 12.22
CA LEU A 12 12.38 -3.69 12.98
C LEU A 12 11.33 -3.35 14.04
N ILE A 13 11.36 -2.14 14.60
CA ILE A 13 10.36 -1.69 15.57
C ILE A 13 9.13 -1.13 14.84
N ALA A 14 9.35 -0.27 13.84
CA ALA A 14 8.26 0.43 13.17
C ALA A 14 7.37 -0.51 12.34
N PHE A 15 7.95 -1.43 11.55
CA PHE A 15 7.18 -2.25 10.62
C PHE A 15 6.20 -3.20 11.32
N PRO A 16 6.57 -3.94 12.37
CA PRO A 16 5.62 -4.76 13.11
C PRO A 16 4.44 -3.97 13.68
N ILE A 17 4.68 -2.73 14.13
CA ILE A 17 3.61 -1.84 14.60
C ILE A 17 2.68 -1.49 13.44
N PHE A 18 3.20 -1.06 12.29
CA PHE A 18 2.38 -0.74 11.12
C PHE A 18 1.61 -1.95 10.60
N ILE A 19 2.24 -3.12 10.55
CA ILE A 19 1.62 -4.39 10.15
C ILE A 19 0.46 -4.73 11.09
N ALA A 20 0.71 -4.68 12.41
CA ALA A 20 -0.31 -4.95 13.41
C ALA A 20 -1.47 -3.97 13.30
N ILE A 21 -1.21 -2.67 13.17
CA ILE A 21 -2.27 -1.67 13.03
C ILE A 21 -3.09 -1.92 11.76
N ALA A 22 -2.44 -2.19 10.62
CA ALA A 22 -3.15 -2.46 9.36
C ALA A 22 -4.06 -3.69 9.49
N ILE A 23 -3.56 -4.80 10.03
CA ILE A 23 -4.34 -6.04 10.22
C ILE A 23 -5.49 -5.82 11.21
N ILE A 24 -5.23 -5.18 12.36
CA ILE A 24 -6.25 -4.87 13.37
C ILE A 24 -7.33 -3.97 12.77
N LEU A 25 -6.94 -2.92 12.04
CA LEU A 25 -7.88 -2.00 11.40
C LEU A 25 -8.78 -2.73 10.41
N GLY A 26 -8.19 -3.59 9.55
CA GLY A 26 -8.96 -4.44 8.65
C GLY A 26 -9.96 -5.33 9.38
N LEU A 27 -9.52 -6.01 10.45
CA LEU A 27 -10.38 -6.88 11.26
C LEU A 27 -11.52 -6.11 11.93
N LEU A 28 -11.24 -4.90 12.44
CA LEU A 28 -12.25 -4.04 13.04
C LEU A 28 -13.31 -3.60 12.03
N ILE A 29 -12.92 -3.32 10.77
CA ILE A 29 -13.86 -3.01 9.70
C ILE A 29 -14.71 -4.23 9.35
N LEU A 30 -14.07 -5.39 9.15
CA LEU A 30 -14.76 -6.64 8.82
C LEU A 30 -15.79 -7.06 9.87
N ARG A 31 -15.47 -6.88 11.16
CA ARG A 31 -16.35 -7.25 12.28
C ARG A 31 -17.65 -6.43 12.36
N ARG A 32 -17.74 -5.27 11.69
CA ARG A 32 -18.96 -4.44 11.71
C ARG A 32 -20.11 -5.11 10.95
N ASP A 33 -19.80 -5.64 9.77
CA ASP A 33 -20.68 -6.48 8.99
C ASP A 33 -19.82 -7.37 8.07
N PRO A 34 -19.61 -8.65 8.41
CA PRO A 34 -18.74 -9.55 7.66
C PRO A 34 -19.39 -10.07 6.37
N LYS A 35 -20.70 -9.86 6.18
CA LYS A 35 -21.41 -10.25 4.96
C LYS A 35 -21.34 -9.16 3.90
N TYR A 36 -21.27 -7.89 4.32
CA TYR A 36 -21.08 -6.75 3.43
C TYR A 36 -19.71 -6.78 2.71
N TRP A 37 -19.75 -6.86 1.38
CA TRP A 37 -18.59 -6.88 0.48
C TRP A 37 -17.70 -5.65 0.61
N GLY A 38 -18.26 -4.47 0.87
CA GLY A 38 -17.46 -3.27 1.08
C GLY A 38 -16.48 -3.45 2.26
N ASN A 39 -16.95 -4.05 3.37
CA ASN A 39 -16.11 -4.31 4.54
C ASN A 39 -15.04 -5.38 4.25
N ARG A 40 -15.38 -6.41 3.45
CA ARG A 40 -14.41 -7.43 3.01
C ARG A 40 -13.31 -6.81 2.14
N LEU A 41 -13.67 -5.92 1.22
CA LEU A 41 -12.72 -5.24 0.35
C LEU A 41 -11.82 -4.28 1.12
N PHE A 42 -12.36 -3.53 2.09
CA PHE A 42 -11.53 -2.76 3.02
C PHE A 42 -10.58 -3.67 3.81
N PHE A 43 -11.08 -4.78 4.36
CA PHE A 43 -10.25 -5.75 5.06
C PHE A 43 -9.11 -6.26 4.18
N LEU A 44 -9.41 -6.73 2.96
CA LEU A 44 -8.40 -7.16 2.00
C LEU A 44 -7.38 -6.05 1.74
N SER A 45 -7.84 -4.80 1.53
CA SER A 45 -6.94 -3.67 1.32
C SER A 45 -5.94 -3.47 2.45
N PHE A 46 -6.42 -3.44 3.71
CA PHE A 46 -5.53 -3.25 4.86
C PHE A 46 -4.64 -4.46 5.13
N THR A 47 -5.17 -5.68 4.97
CA THR A 47 -4.40 -6.91 5.15
C THR A 47 -3.30 -7.04 4.11
N PHE A 48 -3.57 -6.77 2.83
CA PHE A 48 -2.55 -6.84 1.78
C PHE A 48 -1.48 -5.74 1.93
N ASN A 49 -1.84 -4.53 2.38
CA ASN A 49 -0.84 -3.53 2.78
C ASN A 49 0.04 -4.04 3.94
N GLY A 50 -0.56 -4.65 4.97
CA GLY A 50 0.20 -5.25 6.07
C GLY A 50 1.13 -6.38 5.61
N LEU A 51 0.66 -7.25 4.71
CA LEU A 51 1.49 -8.31 4.13
C LEU A 51 2.63 -7.75 3.28
N ALA A 52 2.40 -6.69 2.50
CA ALA A 52 3.46 -6.02 1.75
C ALA A 52 4.56 -5.49 2.69
N LEU A 53 4.18 -4.85 3.80
CA LEU A 53 5.13 -4.39 4.81
C LEU A 53 5.89 -5.55 5.47
N LEU A 54 5.22 -6.70 5.68
CA LEU A 54 5.86 -7.91 6.20
C LEU A 54 6.92 -8.46 5.25
N PHE A 55 6.62 -8.54 3.95
CA PHE A 55 7.60 -8.98 2.95
C PHE A 55 8.74 -7.98 2.78
N ASN A 56 8.46 -6.67 2.86
CA ASN A 56 9.48 -5.63 2.94
C ASN A 56 10.40 -5.82 4.15
N LEU A 57 9.83 -6.15 5.31
CA LEU A 57 10.60 -6.46 6.51
C LEU A 57 11.52 -7.65 6.28
N PHE A 58 11.01 -8.75 5.71
CA PHE A 58 11.81 -9.95 5.49
C PHE A 58 12.96 -9.72 4.53
N TYR A 59 12.77 -8.97 3.45
CA TYR A 59 13.89 -8.74 2.53
C TYR A 59 14.90 -7.72 3.03
N LEU A 60 14.52 -6.81 3.94
CA LEU A 60 15.45 -5.86 4.56
C LEU A 60 16.59 -6.58 5.30
N PHE A 61 16.33 -7.79 5.82
CA PHE A 61 17.33 -8.62 6.50
C PHE A 61 17.95 -9.69 5.60
N SER A 62 17.56 -9.74 4.32
CA SER A 62 18.10 -10.75 3.41
C SER A 62 19.42 -10.29 2.80
N GLN A 63 20.41 -11.18 2.88
CA GLN A 63 21.71 -11.02 2.20
C GLN A 63 21.75 -11.78 0.86
N VAL A 64 20.61 -12.28 0.39
CA VAL A 64 20.51 -13.07 -0.84
C VAL A 64 19.76 -12.27 -1.89
N LYS A 65 20.47 -11.83 -2.94
CA LYS A 65 19.90 -10.99 -4.02
C LYS A 65 18.59 -11.53 -4.60
N ALA A 66 18.52 -12.83 -4.87
CA ALA A 66 17.31 -13.46 -5.41
C ALA A 66 16.11 -13.37 -4.45
N GLN A 67 16.35 -13.50 -3.14
CA GLN A 67 15.30 -13.34 -2.14
C GLN A 67 14.82 -11.89 -2.09
N VAL A 68 15.75 -10.91 -2.12
CA VAL A 68 15.40 -9.48 -2.14
C VAL A 68 14.50 -9.13 -3.33
N ILE A 69 14.87 -9.59 -4.53
CA ILE A 69 14.08 -9.38 -5.75
C ILE A 69 12.70 -10.02 -5.61
N THR A 70 12.63 -11.29 -5.22
CA THR A 70 11.37 -12.04 -5.14
C THR A 70 10.41 -11.42 -4.12
N LEU A 71 10.91 -11.11 -2.93
CA LEU A 71 10.10 -10.52 -1.86
C LEU A 71 9.68 -9.09 -2.19
N ASN A 72 10.50 -8.30 -2.90
CA ASN A 72 10.11 -6.99 -3.37
C ASN A 72 8.99 -7.07 -4.43
N ILE A 73 9.10 -7.99 -5.39
CA ILE A 73 8.03 -8.24 -6.38
C ILE A 73 6.73 -8.64 -5.67
N ILE A 74 6.79 -9.57 -4.71
CA ILE A 74 5.62 -9.98 -3.92
C ILE A 74 5.03 -8.77 -3.19
N SER A 75 5.86 -7.95 -2.55
CA SER A 75 5.40 -6.76 -1.82
C SER A 75 4.65 -5.78 -2.72
N ILE A 76 5.17 -5.52 -3.92
CA ILE A 76 4.53 -4.65 -4.92
C ILE A 76 3.19 -5.22 -5.38
N LEU A 77 3.13 -6.54 -5.63
CA LEU A 77 1.88 -7.21 -5.98
C LEU A 77 0.83 -7.07 -4.89
N MET A 78 1.22 -7.23 -3.62
CA MET A 78 0.31 -7.05 -2.49
C MET A 78 -0.19 -5.60 -2.39
N ILE A 79 0.68 -4.61 -2.58
CA ILE A 79 0.27 -3.18 -2.62
C ILE A 79 -0.73 -2.94 -3.76
N ASN A 80 -0.48 -3.47 -4.96
CA ASN A 80 -1.38 -3.30 -6.09
C ASN A 80 -2.75 -3.96 -5.83
N ILE A 81 -2.79 -5.18 -5.31
CA ILE A 81 -4.04 -5.84 -4.89
C ILE A 81 -4.76 -5.03 -3.82
N ALA A 82 -4.02 -4.47 -2.87
CA ALA A 82 -4.59 -3.64 -1.82
C ALA A 82 -5.27 -2.38 -2.38
N THR A 83 -4.62 -1.69 -3.31
CA THR A 83 -5.16 -0.47 -3.94
C THR A 83 -6.37 -0.79 -4.81
N ILE A 84 -6.34 -1.88 -5.59
CA ILE A 84 -7.51 -2.30 -6.38
C ILE A 84 -8.68 -2.63 -5.43
N SER A 85 -8.42 -3.34 -4.33
CA SER A 85 -9.44 -3.64 -3.32
C SER A 85 -10.03 -2.36 -2.71
N MET A 86 -9.21 -1.33 -2.47
CA MET A 86 -9.67 -0.02 -1.99
C MET A 86 -10.59 0.67 -3.01
N VAL A 87 -10.22 0.70 -4.30
CA VAL A 87 -11.07 1.25 -5.38
C VAL A 87 -12.43 0.57 -5.39
N LEU A 88 -12.45 -0.77 -5.33
CA LEU A 88 -13.70 -1.52 -5.30
C LEU A 88 -14.50 -1.26 -4.02
N ALA A 89 -13.85 -1.16 -2.86
CA ALA A 89 -14.55 -0.86 -1.61
C ALA A 89 -15.29 0.49 -1.69
N ILE A 90 -14.63 1.52 -2.22
CA ILE A 90 -15.23 2.83 -2.42
C ILE A 90 -16.33 2.81 -3.50
N LEU A 91 -16.16 2.04 -4.58
CA LEU A 91 -17.22 1.83 -5.57
C LEU A 91 -18.45 1.16 -4.96
N VAL A 92 -18.27 0.13 -4.13
CA VAL A 92 -19.36 -0.56 -3.44
C VAL A 92 -20.09 0.40 -2.51
N LEU A 93 -19.38 1.25 -1.78
CA LEU A 93 -19.99 2.29 -0.96
C LEU A 93 -20.78 3.31 -1.81
N TYR A 94 -20.29 3.64 -3.01
CA TYR A 94 -20.91 4.65 -3.86
C TYR A 94 -22.11 4.15 -4.68
N ARG A 95 -22.03 2.95 -5.25
CA ARG A 95 -23.04 2.39 -6.17
C ARG A 95 -23.87 1.26 -5.57
N GLY A 96 -23.51 0.78 -4.39
CA GLY A 96 -24.10 -0.41 -3.77
C GLY A 96 -23.48 -1.73 -4.27
N GLU A 97 -23.67 -2.80 -3.51
CA GLU A 97 -23.04 -4.10 -3.77
C GLU A 97 -23.49 -4.70 -5.10
N ASN A 98 -24.78 -4.74 -5.39
CA ASN A 98 -25.30 -5.41 -6.58
C ASN A 98 -24.84 -4.77 -7.90
N ALA A 99 -24.51 -3.47 -7.88
CA ALA A 99 -24.02 -2.76 -9.05
C ALA A 99 -22.53 -3.05 -9.33
N VAL A 100 -21.78 -3.45 -8.30
CA VAL A 100 -20.33 -3.64 -8.37
C VAL A 100 -19.97 -5.12 -8.30
N ILE A 101 -20.50 -5.85 -7.32
CA ILE A 101 -20.28 -7.27 -7.10
C ILE A 101 -21.21 -8.06 -8.02
N GLY A 102 -20.75 -8.26 -9.26
CA GLY A 102 -21.38 -9.07 -10.30
C GLY A 102 -20.33 -9.74 -11.18
N SER A 103 -20.75 -10.67 -12.05
CA SER A 103 -19.84 -11.58 -12.78
C SER A 103 -18.75 -10.89 -13.60
N LYS A 104 -19.03 -9.68 -14.13
CA LYS A 104 -18.07 -8.93 -14.96
C LYS A 104 -17.03 -8.16 -14.14
N THR A 105 -17.38 -7.60 -12.98
CA THR A 105 -16.45 -6.79 -12.18
C THR A 105 -15.39 -7.65 -11.49
N THR A 106 -15.78 -8.81 -10.98
CA THR A 106 -14.82 -9.79 -10.43
C THR A 106 -13.88 -10.30 -11.52
N LEU A 107 -14.38 -10.50 -12.74
CA LEU A 107 -13.56 -10.84 -13.90
C LEU A 107 -12.59 -9.70 -14.26
N TYR A 108 -13.05 -8.45 -14.31
CA TYR A 108 -12.16 -7.30 -14.58
C TYR A 108 -11.11 -7.09 -13.48
N PHE A 109 -11.48 -7.34 -12.21
CA PHE A 109 -10.53 -7.37 -11.10
C PHE A 109 -9.46 -8.43 -11.31
N LEU A 110 -9.87 -9.66 -11.63
CA LEU A 110 -8.96 -10.77 -11.88
C LEU A 110 -8.04 -10.45 -13.07
N ILE A 111 -8.58 -9.91 -14.16
CA ILE A 111 -7.82 -9.49 -15.33
C ILE A 111 -6.83 -8.38 -14.96
N ALA A 112 -7.23 -7.38 -14.19
CA ALA A 112 -6.34 -6.32 -13.74
C ALA A 112 -5.19 -6.87 -12.89
N VAL A 113 -5.48 -7.79 -11.96
CA VAL A 113 -4.47 -8.47 -11.15
C VAL A 113 -3.53 -9.31 -12.02
N ILE A 114 -4.06 -10.04 -13.01
CA ILE A 114 -3.25 -10.83 -13.96
C ILE A 114 -2.36 -9.92 -14.80
N ILE A 115 -2.87 -8.83 -15.36
CA ILE A 115 -2.09 -7.87 -16.14
C ILE A 115 -0.96 -7.29 -15.28
N VAL A 116 -1.27 -6.91 -14.04
CA VAL A 116 -0.27 -6.45 -13.07
C VAL A 116 0.79 -7.53 -12.86
N LEU A 117 0.40 -8.78 -12.56
CA LEU A 117 1.32 -9.91 -12.38
C LEU A 117 2.22 -10.13 -13.61
N THR A 118 1.63 -10.15 -14.81
CA THR A 118 2.34 -10.37 -16.07
C THR A 118 3.36 -9.27 -16.32
N ILE A 119 2.98 -8.00 -16.13
CA ILE A 119 3.89 -6.88 -16.35
C ILE A 119 5.05 -6.88 -15.33
N HIS A 120 4.78 -7.25 -14.07
CA HIS A 120 5.81 -7.28 -13.02
C HIS A 120 6.83 -8.41 -13.20
N VAL A 121 6.43 -9.53 -13.80
CA VAL A 121 7.32 -10.68 -14.04
C VAL A 121 8.06 -10.54 -15.37
N LEU A 122 7.44 -9.94 -16.39
CA LEU A 122 7.97 -9.94 -17.76
C LEU A 122 8.67 -8.65 -18.20
N LEU A 123 8.63 -7.56 -17.41
CA LEU A 123 9.37 -6.33 -17.75
C LEU A 123 10.89 -6.57 -17.69
N PRO A 124 11.62 -6.51 -18.83
CA PRO A 124 13.07 -6.67 -18.83
C PRO A 124 13.73 -5.57 -18.01
N GLY A 125 14.63 -5.95 -17.10
CA GLY A 125 15.28 -4.99 -16.19
C GLY A 125 14.35 -4.41 -15.12
N GLY A 126 13.28 -5.12 -14.74
CA GLY A 126 12.28 -4.66 -13.78
C GLY A 126 12.82 -4.36 -12.39
N VAL A 127 13.12 -5.40 -11.62
CA VAL A 127 13.69 -5.28 -10.27
C VAL A 127 15.08 -5.90 -10.25
N SER A 128 16.07 -5.12 -9.84
CA SER A 128 17.45 -5.52 -9.60
C SER A 128 17.82 -5.26 -8.13
N THR A 129 19.10 -5.38 -7.79
CA THR A 129 19.58 -5.09 -6.43
C THR A 129 20.77 -4.14 -6.48
N ARG A 130 20.87 -3.29 -5.46
CA ARG A 130 22.06 -2.48 -5.16
C ARG A 130 22.54 -2.80 -3.75
N THR A 131 23.81 -2.54 -3.51
CA THR A 131 24.39 -2.61 -2.16
C THR A 131 24.50 -1.21 -1.60
N THR A 132 23.99 -0.98 -0.39
CA THR A 132 24.11 0.31 0.29
C THR A 132 25.54 0.54 0.76
N VAL A 133 25.89 1.80 0.99
CA VAL A 133 27.18 2.21 1.60
C VAL A 133 27.16 2.15 3.14
N SER A 134 26.13 1.55 3.75
CA SER A 134 26.03 1.37 5.20
C SER A 134 27.05 0.36 5.72
N VAL A 135 27.31 0.40 7.03
CA VAL A 135 28.12 -0.61 7.71
C VAL A 135 27.25 -1.31 8.76
N PRO A 136 26.94 -2.61 8.60
CA PRO A 136 27.27 -3.44 7.44
C PRO A 136 26.50 -3.06 6.16
N PRO A 137 27.00 -3.47 4.97
CA PRO A 137 26.30 -3.23 3.71
C PRO A 137 24.99 -3.99 3.63
N GLU A 138 23.95 -3.37 3.07
CA GLU A 138 22.63 -3.96 2.88
C GLU A 138 22.37 -4.20 1.40
N ILE A 139 21.68 -5.30 1.06
CA ILE A 139 21.18 -5.53 -0.30
C ILE A 139 19.76 -5.01 -0.38
N VAL A 140 19.55 -3.95 -1.17
CA VAL A 140 18.25 -3.30 -1.32
C VAL A 140 17.78 -3.37 -2.78
N PRO A 141 16.45 -3.38 -3.03
CA PRO A 141 15.93 -3.37 -4.39
C PRO A 141 16.32 -2.09 -5.14
N LEU A 142 16.51 -2.24 -6.45
CA LEU A 142 16.70 -1.13 -7.38
C LEU A 142 15.84 -1.38 -8.62
N TRP A 143 14.89 -0.49 -8.87
CA TRP A 143 13.94 -0.56 -9.97
C TRP A 143 14.55 0.04 -11.23
N GLY A 144 14.45 -0.69 -12.35
CA GLY A 144 14.76 -0.12 -13.66
C GLY A 144 13.78 0.99 -14.00
N LEU A 145 14.24 1.98 -14.76
CA LEU A 145 13.48 3.20 -15.07
C LEU A 145 12.06 2.91 -15.61
N HIS A 146 11.95 2.02 -16.60
CA HIS A 146 10.67 1.67 -17.21
C HIS A 146 9.71 1.02 -16.22
N PHE A 147 10.21 0.10 -15.40
CA PHE A 147 9.42 -0.57 -14.37
C PHE A 147 8.97 0.40 -13.28
N GLY A 148 9.88 1.26 -12.81
CA GLY A 148 9.56 2.26 -11.81
C GLY A 148 8.51 3.27 -12.30
N ILE A 149 8.65 3.79 -13.54
CA ILE A 149 7.64 4.66 -14.15
C ILE A 149 6.29 3.95 -14.25
N TYR A 150 6.27 2.71 -14.76
CA TYR A 150 5.04 1.93 -14.87
C TYR A 150 4.36 1.78 -13.50
N GLN A 151 5.11 1.37 -12.47
CA GLN A 151 4.56 1.13 -11.13
C GLN A 151 4.05 2.42 -10.48
N MET A 152 4.76 3.54 -10.65
CA MET A 152 4.28 4.84 -10.16
C MET A 152 3.01 5.28 -10.89
N VAL A 153 3.00 5.26 -12.23
CA VAL A 153 1.82 5.64 -13.02
C VAL A 153 0.63 4.77 -12.66
N PHE A 154 0.82 3.46 -12.56
CA PHE A 154 -0.23 2.52 -12.18
C PHE A 154 -0.78 2.87 -10.78
N SER A 155 0.10 3.03 -9.78
CA SER A 155 -0.32 3.36 -8.42
C SER A 155 -1.09 4.68 -8.37
N GLU A 156 -0.59 5.72 -9.04
CA GLU A 156 -1.22 7.04 -9.04
C GLU A 156 -2.57 7.04 -9.77
N VAL A 157 -2.71 6.35 -10.90
CA VAL A 157 -4.00 6.20 -11.58
C VAL A 157 -5.03 5.54 -10.66
N MET A 158 -4.62 4.53 -9.90
CA MET A 158 -5.50 3.85 -8.95
C MET A 158 -5.88 4.74 -7.77
N PHE A 159 -4.93 5.51 -7.22
CA PHE A 159 -5.23 6.50 -6.17
C PHE A 159 -6.14 7.63 -6.66
N ILE A 160 -5.90 8.14 -7.87
CA ILE A 160 -6.79 9.11 -8.53
C ILE A 160 -8.20 8.55 -8.62
N ALA A 161 -8.35 7.27 -9.00
CA ALA A 161 -9.66 6.62 -9.03
C ALA A 161 -10.31 6.58 -7.63
N VAL A 162 -9.56 6.16 -6.59
CA VAL A 162 -10.03 6.18 -5.18
C VAL A 162 -10.53 7.58 -4.81
N TYR A 163 -9.73 8.62 -5.03
CA TYR A 163 -10.09 9.99 -4.65
C TYR A 163 -11.26 10.53 -5.44
N TYR A 164 -11.28 10.31 -6.76
CA TYR A 164 -12.35 10.77 -7.63
C TYR A 164 -13.71 10.21 -7.20
N ILE A 165 -13.78 8.90 -6.96
CA ILE A 165 -15.02 8.25 -6.52
C ILE A 165 -15.37 8.68 -5.10
N SER A 166 -14.37 8.79 -4.22
CA SER A 166 -14.58 9.26 -2.85
C SER A 166 -15.11 10.69 -2.79
N ILE A 167 -14.66 11.59 -3.66
CA ILE A 167 -15.17 12.97 -3.74
C ILE A 167 -16.63 12.98 -4.21
N LYS A 168 -17.02 12.10 -5.13
CA LYS A 168 -18.42 11.95 -5.54
C LYS A 168 -19.29 11.45 -4.38
N LEU A 169 -18.87 10.37 -3.73
CA LEU A 169 -19.53 9.83 -2.54
C LEU A 169 -19.67 10.91 -1.46
N TYR A 170 -18.61 11.66 -1.18
CA TYR A 170 -18.60 12.72 -0.17
C TYR A 170 -19.73 13.75 -0.35
N LYS A 171 -20.11 14.08 -1.60
CA LYS A 171 -21.18 15.04 -1.87
C LYS A 171 -22.56 14.51 -1.48
N GLU A 172 -22.74 13.19 -1.48
CA GLU A 172 -24.01 12.50 -1.20
C GLU A 172 -24.14 12.11 0.29
N LEU A 173 -23.08 12.24 1.09
CA LEU A 173 -23.08 11.93 2.52
C LEU A 173 -23.79 13.01 3.36
N SER A 174 -24.36 12.59 4.50
CA SER A 174 -24.82 13.50 5.55
C SER A 174 -23.66 14.28 6.18
N ASP A 175 -23.92 15.41 6.84
CA ASP A 175 -22.87 16.26 7.40
C ASP A 175 -22.01 15.57 8.46
N GLU A 176 -22.63 14.70 9.27
CA GLU A 176 -21.88 13.89 10.23
C GLU A 176 -20.92 12.93 9.51
N MET A 177 -21.41 12.23 8.48
CA MET A 177 -20.63 11.28 7.70
C MET A 177 -19.55 11.99 6.88
N LYS A 178 -19.81 13.19 6.37
CA LYS A 178 -18.81 14.04 5.70
C LYS A 178 -17.62 14.33 6.61
N ARG A 179 -17.84 14.67 7.89
CA ARG A 179 -16.74 14.93 8.84
C ARG A 179 -15.86 13.70 9.05
N LYS A 180 -16.47 12.52 9.19
CA LYS A 180 -15.76 11.24 9.32
C LYS A 180 -15.01 10.88 8.03
N PHE A 181 -15.68 10.98 6.89
CA PHE A 181 -15.13 10.65 5.59
C PHE A 181 -13.98 11.57 5.15
N LYS A 182 -14.00 12.85 5.55
CA LYS A 182 -12.85 13.75 5.40
C LYS A 182 -11.58 13.19 6.04
N ARG A 183 -11.67 12.63 7.25
CA ARG A 183 -10.51 12.02 7.92
C ARG A 183 -9.98 10.83 7.13
N PHE A 184 -10.87 9.99 6.61
CA PHE A 184 -10.48 8.90 5.72
C PHE A 184 -9.72 9.42 4.48
N LEU A 185 -10.25 10.44 3.80
CA LEU A 185 -9.61 11.05 2.63
C LEU A 185 -8.23 11.62 2.94
N PHE A 186 -8.12 12.43 4.00
CA PHE A 186 -6.84 12.99 4.43
C PHE A 186 -5.83 11.90 4.82
N GLY A 187 -6.30 10.85 5.49
CA GLY A 187 -5.43 9.73 5.84
C GLY A 187 -4.93 8.95 4.63
N GLY A 188 -5.78 8.78 3.62
CA GLY A 188 -5.39 8.21 2.32
C GLY A 188 -4.26 8.99 1.65
N VAL A 189 -4.29 10.33 1.72
CA VAL A 189 -3.25 11.20 1.11
C VAL A 189 -1.88 10.92 1.73
N PHE A 190 -1.79 10.86 3.05
CA PHE A 190 -0.53 10.52 3.71
C PHE A 190 0.01 9.14 3.34
N ILE A 191 -0.87 8.14 3.20
CA ILE A 191 -0.48 6.81 2.76
C ILE A 191 0.03 6.84 1.31
N ASN A 192 -0.68 7.51 0.40
CA ASN A 192 -0.26 7.66 -0.99
C ASN A 192 1.12 8.34 -1.10
N LEU A 193 1.33 9.46 -0.39
CA LEU A 193 2.62 10.16 -0.41
C LEU A 193 3.77 9.27 0.08
N THR A 194 3.51 8.44 1.09
CA THR A 194 4.51 7.49 1.60
C THR A 194 4.85 6.42 0.57
N LEU A 195 3.85 5.85 -0.11
CA LEU A 195 4.05 4.85 -1.16
C LEU A 195 4.77 5.43 -2.38
N LEU A 196 4.41 6.66 -2.78
CA LEU A 196 5.08 7.39 -3.85
C LEU A 196 6.55 7.62 -3.52
N SER A 197 6.83 8.04 -2.27
CA SER A 197 8.19 8.21 -1.80
C SER A 197 8.98 6.91 -1.91
N VAL A 198 8.48 5.79 -1.37
CA VAL A 198 9.16 4.48 -1.44
C VAL A 198 9.44 4.08 -2.89
N SER A 199 8.53 4.39 -3.81
CA SER A 199 8.73 4.14 -5.24
C SER A 199 9.89 4.96 -5.80
N ILE A 200 10.01 6.23 -5.40
CA ILE A 200 11.12 7.11 -5.79
C ILE A 200 12.46 6.60 -5.22
N ASP A 201 12.51 6.14 -3.96
CA ASP A 201 13.73 5.56 -3.34
C ASP A 201 14.25 4.33 -4.10
N ASN A 202 13.32 3.50 -4.54
CA ASN A 202 13.65 2.29 -5.27
C ASN A 202 14.14 2.61 -6.69
N MET A 203 13.86 3.79 -7.23
CA MET A 203 14.35 4.22 -8.55
C MET A 203 15.65 5.03 -8.50
N TYR A 204 15.80 5.88 -7.48
CA TYR A 204 16.87 6.88 -7.43
C TYR A 204 17.69 6.74 -6.15
N ILE A 205 18.97 7.10 -6.23
CA ILE A 205 19.86 7.18 -5.07
C ILE A 205 19.91 8.65 -4.64
N PHE A 206 19.23 9.01 -3.56
CA PHE A 206 19.26 10.37 -3.03
C PHE A 206 19.80 10.37 -1.59
N ALA A 207 20.90 11.07 -1.34
CA ALA A 207 21.53 11.14 -0.03
C ALA A 207 20.62 11.76 1.06
N ASN A 208 19.69 12.65 0.68
CA ASN A 208 18.76 13.32 1.60
C ASN A 208 17.45 12.55 1.82
N TYR A 209 17.32 11.37 1.22
CA TYR A 209 16.05 10.65 1.20
C TYR A 209 15.69 10.03 2.54
N GLU A 210 16.66 9.73 3.41
CA GLU A 210 16.40 9.18 4.74
C GLU A 210 15.55 10.12 5.62
N ILE A 211 15.81 11.44 5.54
CA ILE A 211 15.04 12.44 6.29
C ILE A 211 13.62 12.57 5.72
N ILE A 212 13.49 12.68 4.40
CA ILE A 212 12.18 12.81 3.73
C ILE A 212 11.34 11.55 3.96
N GLY A 213 11.93 10.36 3.81
CA GLY A 213 11.28 9.08 4.06
C GLY A 213 10.85 8.93 5.53
N GLY A 214 11.69 9.36 6.47
CA GLY A 214 11.35 9.37 7.90
C GLY A 214 10.12 10.24 8.21
N LEU A 215 10.08 11.47 7.68
CA LEU A 215 8.93 12.37 7.85
C LEU A 215 7.65 11.82 7.20
N LEU A 216 7.76 11.22 6.03
CA LEU A 216 6.61 10.62 5.35
C LEU A 216 6.09 9.38 6.07
N ASN A 217 6.96 8.56 6.66
CA ASN A 217 6.55 7.43 7.51
C ASN A 217 5.76 7.89 8.75
N LEU A 218 6.15 9.02 9.37
CA LEU A 218 5.34 9.64 10.43
C LEU A 218 4.00 10.13 9.90
N GLY A 219 3.99 10.70 8.70
CA GLY A 219 2.76 11.03 7.96
C GLY A 219 1.86 9.81 7.77
N ALA A 220 2.40 8.66 7.36
CA ALA A 220 1.64 7.41 7.22
C ALA A 220 0.98 7.00 8.54
N LEU A 221 1.68 7.12 9.67
CA LEU A 221 1.11 6.83 10.98
C LEU A 221 -0.09 7.74 11.30
N ILE A 222 0.06 9.04 11.07
CA ILE A 222 -1.05 10.00 11.18
C ILE A 222 -2.19 9.58 10.25
N GLY A 223 -1.87 9.18 9.02
CA GLY A 223 -2.85 8.75 8.04
C GLY A 223 -3.66 7.54 8.48
N VAL A 224 -3.01 6.52 9.04
CA VAL A 224 -3.66 5.34 9.59
C VAL A 224 -4.58 5.69 10.76
N ILE A 225 -4.14 6.58 11.66
CA ILE A 225 -4.97 7.09 12.77
C ILE A 225 -6.21 7.83 12.24
N LEU A 226 -6.06 8.67 11.22
CA LEU A 226 -7.16 9.39 10.59
C LEU A 226 -8.17 8.45 9.94
N ILE A 227 -7.69 7.39 9.26
CA ILE A 227 -8.55 6.35 8.67
C ILE A 227 -9.32 5.61 9.77
N TYR A 228 -8.68 5.23 10.87
CA TYR A 228 -9.36 4.60 12.01
C TYR A 228 -10.51 5.47 12.53
N TYR A 229 -10.28 6.77 12.73
CA TYR A 229 -11.30 7.71 13.18
C TYR A 229 -12.31 8.11 12.10
N GLY A 230 -12.03 7.83 10.83
CA GLY A 230 -12.91 8.11 9.70
C GLY A 230 -13.84 6.96 9.35
N ILE A 231 -13.38 5.71 9.50
CA ILE A 231 -14.14 4.52 9.11
C ILE A 231 -14.60 3.71 10.32
N VAL A 232 -13.73 3.48 11.32
CA VAL A 232 -13.98 2.47 12.37
C VAL A 232 -14.69 3.02 13.59
N ARG A 233 -14.25 4.16 14.12
CA ARG A 233 -14.88 4.77 15.30
C ARG A 233 -16.29 5.25 14.94
N LYS A 234 -17.29 4.74 15.67
CA LYS A 234 -18.68 5.20 15.59
C LYS A 234 -18.80 6.64 16.07
#